data_AF-A0A7Y5NK23-F1
#
_entry.id   AF-A0A7Y5NK23-F1
#
_cell.length_a   1.000
_cell.length_b   1.000
_cell.length_c   1.000
_cell.angle_alpha   90.00
_cell.angle_beta   90.00
_cell.angle_gamma   90.00
#
_symmetry.space_group_name_H-M   'P 1'
#
loop_
_entity.id
_entity.type
_entity.pdbx_description
1 polymer ?
#
loop_
_entity_poly.entity_id
_entity_poly.type
_entity_poly.pdbx_seq_one_letter_code
_entity_poly.pdbx_strand_id
1 'polypeptide(L)'
;MTTERVTISLSRDEALVLFEWVARANESSIVEKSRAEQLVLWILEGALEKSLKEIFDPDYRSLLAQSAARVVAEHDAPDEEP
;
A
#
# COMPACT_ATOMS: atom_id res chain seq x y z
N MET A 1 -4.66 13.66 25.76
CA MET A 1 -3.36 13.28 25.15
C MET A 1 -3.32 13.90 23.77
N THR A 2 -2.34 14.74 23.47
CA THR A 2 -2.11 15.27 22.12
C THR A 2 -1.47 14.17 21.29
N THR A 3 -2.22 13.61 20.36
CA THR A 3 -1.71 12.59 19.44
C THR A 3 -0.88 13.29 18.36
N GLU A 4 0.44 13.13 18.43
CA GLU A 4 1.33 13.50 17.32
C GLU A 4 1.01 12.61 16.11
N ARG A 5 0.86 13.21 14.93
CA ARG A 5 0.52 12.47 13.70
C ARG A 5 1.72 12.43 12.77
N VAL A 6 1.92 11.27 12.16
CA VAL A 6 2.86 11.07 11.06
C VAL A 6 2.09 11.11 9.74
N THR A 7 2.58 11.88 8.78
CA THR A 7 2.04 11.95 7.42
C THR A 7 3.06 11.38 6.44
N ILE A 8 2.62 10.49 5.55
CA ILE A 8 3.42 9.95 4.46
C ILE A 8 2.77 10.34 3.13
N SER A 9 3.59 10.64 2.12
CA SER A 9 3.15 10.87 0.76
C SER A 9 3.63 9.70 -0.09
N LEU A 10 2.73 9.12 -0.88
CA LEU A 10 3.00 8.01 -1.79
C LEU A 10 2.51 8.39 -3.18
N SER A 11 3.20 7.91 -4.20
CA SER A 11 2.67 7.89 -5.55
C SER A 11 1.43 7.00 -5.62
N ARG A 12 0.63 7.15 -6.67
CA ARG A 12 -0.57 6.32 -6.84
C ARG A 12 -0.22 4.84 -7.01
N ASP A 13 0.90 4.56 -7.68
CA ASP A 13 1.39 3.20 -7.87
C ASP A 13 1.92 2.59 -6.57
N GLU A 14 2.67 3.36 -5.78
CA GLU A 14 3.13 2.94 -4.45
C GLU A 14 1.96 2.65 -3.51
N ALA A 15 0.94 3.50 -3.50
CA ALA A 15 -0.25 3.33 -2.69
C ALA A 15 -1.04 2.06 -3.07
N LEU A 16 -1.15 1.73 -4.37
CA LEU A 16 -1.81 0.51 -4.83
C LEU A 16 -1.04 -0.75 -4.41
N VAL A 17 0.28 -0.73 -4.52
CA VAL A 17 1.13 -1.86 -4.09
C VAL A 17 1.05 -2.04 -2.57
N LEU A 18 1.09 -0.95 -1.81
CA LEU A 18 0.95 -0.99 -0.36
C LEU A 18 -0.44 -1.52 0.05
N PHE A 19 -1.50 -1.09 -0.62
CA PHE A 19 -2.86 -1.56 -0.35
C PHE A 19 -2.97 -3.08 -0.50
N GLU A 20 -2.50 -3.66 -1.62
CA GLU A 20 -2.55 -5.11 -1.82
C GLU A 20 -1.79 -5.85 -0.72
N TRP A 21 -0.62 -5.34 -0.31
CA TRP A 21 0.15 -5.97 0.76
C TRP A 21 -0.59 -5.90 2.10
N VAL A 22 -1.19 -4.75 2.44
CA VAL A 22 -1.96 -4.57 3.67
C VAL A 22 -3.19 -5.48 3.71
N ALA A 23 -3.95 -5.56 2.60
CA ALA A 23 -5.13 -6.42 2.50
C ALA A 23 -4.75 -7.90 2.71
N ARG A 24 -3.71 -8.37 2.01
CA ARG A 24 -3.16 -9.73 2.20
C ARG A 24 -2.68 -9.96 3.64
N ALA A 25 -2.05 -8.97 4.26
CA ALA A 25 -1.60 -9.08 5.64
C ALA A 25 -2.79 -9.21 6.60
N ASN A 26 -3.86 -8.44 6.39
CA ASN A 26 -5.10 -8.50 7.18
C ASN A 26 -5.81 -9.84 7.08
N GLU A 27 -5.84 -10.44 5.89
CA GLU A 27 -6.44 -11.76 5.66
C GLU A 27 -5.56 -12.92 6.12
N SER A 28 -4.25 -12.70 6.27
CA SER A 28 -3.29 -13.75 6.61
C SER A 28 -3.44 -14.19 8.07
N SER A 29 -3.77 -15.47 8.25
CA SER A 29 -3.74 -16.19 9.53
C SER A 29 -2.37 -16.82 9.83
N ILE A 30 -1.42 -16.77 8.90
CA ILE A 30 -0.09 -17.38 9.03
C ILE A 30 0.82 -16.55 9.94
N VAL A 31 0.63 -15.23 9.93
CA VAL A 31 1.40 -14.29 10.76
C VAL A 31 0.57 -13.88 11.96
N GLU A 32 1.01 -14.27 13.16
CA GLU A 32 0.43 -13.79 14.42
C GLU A 32 0.58 -12.27 14.52
N LYS A 33 -0.50 -11.60 14.90
CA LYS A 33 -0.56 -10.14 15.07
C LYS A 33 -1.03 -9.85 16.47
N SER A 34 -0.35 -8.93 17.14
CA SER A 34 -0.88 -8.28 18.32
C SER A 34 -2.17 -7.53 17.98
N ARG A 35 -2.97 -7.24 19.01
CA ARG A 35 -4.18 -6.43 18.85
C ARG A 35 -3.87 -5.04 18.27
N ALA A 36 -2.72 -4.47 18.63
CA ALA A 36 -2.31 -3.15 18.14
C ALA A 36 -2.01 -3.19 16.63
N GLU A 37 -1.26 -4.18 16.16
CA GLU A 37 -0.95 -4.35 14.73
C GLU A 37 -2.21 -4.55 13.90
N GLN A 38 -3.15 -5.39 14.36
CA GLN A 38 -4.42 -5.60 13.66
C GLN A 38 -5.23 -4.31 13.51
N LEU A 39 -5.28 -3.49 14.56
CA LEU A 39 -5.99 -2.20 14.52
C LEU A 39 -5.31 -1.23 13.55
N VAL A 40 -3.98 -1.16 13.56
CA VAL A 40 -3.24 -0.28 12.65
C VAL A 40 -3.43 -0.71 11.19
N LEU A 41 -3.39 -2.02 10.90
CA LEU A 41 -3.62 -2.53 9.55
C LEU A 41 -5.05 -2.22 9.07
N TRP A 42 -6.08 -2.37 9.90
CA TRP A 42 -7.45 -1.95 9.54
C TRP A 42 -7.58 -0.45 9.27
N ILE A 43 -6.91 0.38 10.08
CA ILE A 43 -6.89 1.83 9.86
C ILE A 43 -6.21 2.18 8.54
N LEU A 44 -5.08 1.54 8.24
CA LEU A 44 -4.30 1.77 7.03
C LEU A 44 -5.06 1.31 5.78
N GLU A 45 -5.64 0.10 5.82
CA GLU A 45 -6.47 -0.45 4.74
C GLU A 45 -7.65 0.48 4.42
N GLY A 46 -8.42 0.89 5.44
CA GLY A 46 -9.55 1.79 5.23
C GLY A 46 -9.16 3.22 4.80
N ALA A 47 -7.94 3.68 5.14
CA ALA A 47 -7.42 4.96 4.66
C ALA A 47 -7.03 4.89 3.18
N LEU A 48 -6.38 3.80 2.76
CA LEU A 48 -6.00 3.55 1.38
C LEU A 48 -7.23 3.28 0.50
N GLU A 49 -8.19 2.48 0.96
CA GLU A 49 -9.46 2.20 0.27
C GLU A 49 -10.24 3.49 -0.07
N LYS A 50 -10.25 4.46 0.84
CA LYS A 50 -10.87 5.78 0.59
C LYS A 50 -10.15 6.60 -0.47
N SER A 51 -8.86 6.36 -0.68
CA SER A 51 -7.99 7.15 -1.54
C SER A 51 -7.82 6.54 -2.93
N LEU A 52 -8.01 5.22 -3.05
CA LEU A 52 -7.78 4.43 -4.25
C LEU A 52 -9.13 3.96 -4.82
N LYS A 53 -9.54 4.54 -5.94
CA LYS A 53 -10.78 4.13 -6.63
C LYS A 53 -10.58 2.88 -7.49
N GLU A 54 -9.35 2.60 -7.87
CA GLU A 54 -8.93 1.53 -8.78
C GLU A 54 -9.12 0.14 -8.18
N ILE A 55 -9.22 0.03 -6.86
CA ILE A 55 -9.48 -1.24 -6.17
C ILE A 55 -10.87 -1.80 -6.52
N PHE A 56 -11.78 -0.95 -7.00
CA PHE A 56 -13.11 -1.33 -7.46
C PHE A 56 -13.15 -1.56 -8.99
N ASP A 57 -12.03 -1.38 -9.68
CA ASP A 57 -11.93 -1.59 -11.12
C ASP A 57 -11.92 -3.10 -11.43
N PRO A 58 -12.72 -3.59 -12.40
CA PRO A 58 -12.70 -5.00 -12.79
C PRO A 58 -11.31 -5.47 -13.26
N ASP A 59 -10.47 -4.57 -13.78
CA ASP A 59 -9.11 -4.86 -14.22
C ASP A 59 -8.05 -4.56 -13.14
N TYR A 60 -8.46 -4.44 -11.86
CA TYR A 60 -7.58 -4.12 -10.74
C TYR A 60 -6.28 -4.94 -10.72
N ARG A 61 -6.34 -6.26 -11.00
CA ARG A 61 -5.17 -7.14 -11.03
C ARG A 61 -4.14 -6.71 -12.08
N SER A 62 -4.60 -6.26 -13.25
CA SER A 62 -3.73 -5.76 -14.31
C SER A 62 -3.11 -4.41 -13.93
N LEU A 63 -3.91 -3.52 -13.33
CA LEU A 63 -3.43 -2.22 -12.85
C LEU A 63 -2.34 -2.40 -11.78
N LEU A 64 -2.58 -3.26 -10.79
CA LEU A 64 -1.63 -3.57 -9.74
C LEU A 64 -0.29 -4.11 -10.29
N ALA A 65 -0.34 -5.04 -11.25
CA ALA A 65 0.87 -5.59 -11.85
C ALA A 65 1.71 -4.51 -12.57
N GLN A 66 1.03 -3.61 -13.29
CA GLN A 66 1.69 -2.49 -13.97
C GLN A 66 2.26 -1.47 -12.96
N SER A 67 1.51 -1.14 -11.91
CA SER A 67 1.96 -0.27 -10.83
C SER A 67 3.20 -0.85 -10.13
N ALA A 68 3.19 -2.15 -9.81
CA ALA A 68 4.34 -2.82 -9.22
C ALA A 68 5.59 -2.76 -10.12
N ALA A 69 5.43 -2.98 -11.42
CA ALA A 69 6.53 -2.87 -12.37
C ALA A 69 7.09 -1.44 -12.45
N ARG A 70 6.23 -0.41 -12.42
CA ARG A 70 6.66 0.99 -12.42
C ARG A 70 7.40 1.37 -11.15
N VAL A 71 6.91 0.95 -9.98
CA VAL A 71 7.60 1.19 -8.70
C VAL A 71 9.00 0.59 -8.72
N VAL A 72 9.16 -0.66 -9.16
CA VAL A 72 10.49 -1.28 -9.28
C VAL A 72 11.37 -0.51 -10.25
N ALA A 73 10.87 -0.18 -11.44
CA ALA A 73 11.66 0.53 -12.45
C ALA A 73 12.10 1.94 -12.00
N GLU A 74 11.27 2.63 -11.22
CA GLU A 74 11.58 3.96 -10.66
C GLU A 74 12.71 3.89 -9.63
N HIS A 75 12.73 2.86 -8.77
CA HIS A 75 13.72 2.74 -7.69
C HIS A 75 14.97 1.92 -8.06
N ASP A 76 14.92 1.09 -9.10
CA ASP A 76 16.07 0.33 -9.62
C ASP A 76 16.80 1.04 -10.77
N ALA A 77 16.34 2.22 -11.20
CA ALA A 77 17.04 3.00 -12.22
C ALA A 77 18.46 3.32 -11.71
N PRO A 78 19.53 2.98 -12.47
CA PRO A 78 20.88 3.38 -12.08
C PRO A 78 20.90 4.90 -11.96
N ASP A 79 21.49 5.42 -10.88
CA ASP A 79 21.74 6.85 -10.73
C ASP A 79 22.44 7.33 -12.02
N GLU A 80 21.72 8.02 -12.90
CA GLU A 80 22.31 8.72 -14.03
C GLU A 80 23.07 9.91 -13.44
N GLU A 81 24.33 9.68 -13.02
CA GLU A 81 25.27 10.77 -12.72
C GLU A 81 25.52 11.57 -14.01
N PRO A 82 25.33 12.91 -13.98
CA PRO A 82 25.65 13.79 -15.10
C PRO A 82 27.16 13.99 -15.32
#